data_AF-A0A7V2IAX7-F1
#
_entry.id   AF-A0A7V2IAX7-F1
#
_cell.length_a   1.000
_cell.length_b   1.000
_cell.length_c   1.000
_cell.angle_alpha   90.00
_cell.angle_beta   90.00
_cell.angle_gamma   90.00
#
_symmetry.space_group_name_H-M   'P 1'
#
loop_
_entity.id
_entity.type
_entity.pdbx_description
1 polymer ?
#
loop_
_entity_poly.entity_id
_entity_poly.type
_entity_poly.pdbx_seq_one_letter_code
_entity_poly.pdbx_strand_id
1 'polypeptide(L)' 'MWAPEPRDRMVFLNGRKYVEGQLVDGRLLLERITEDGVVLSAEGQRIRVAVPGR' A
#
# COMPACT_ATOMS: atom_id res chain seq x y z
N MET A 1 3.80 5.18 6.93
CA MET A 1 3.42 5.33 8.34
C MET A 1 2.02 4.75 8.52
N TRP A 2 1.91 3.72 9.35
CA TRP A 2 0.62 3.17 9.76
C TRP A 2 -0.02 4.11 10.79
N ALA A 3 -1.33 4.27 10.71
CA ALA A 3 -2.16 5.08 11.59
C ALA A 3 -3.45 4.31 11.89
N PRO A 4 -4.08 4.50 13.07
CA PRO A 4 -5.32 3.82 13.42
C PRO A 4 -6.43 4.13 12.38
N GLU A 5 -6.63 5.40 12.05
CA GLU A 5 -7.52 5.85 10.98
C GLU A 5 -6.97 5.49 9.58
N PRO A 6 -7.72 4.74 8.74
CA PRO A 6 -7.28 4.36 7.39
C PRO A 6 -6.92 5.54 6.48
N ARG A 7 -7.63 6.66 6.60
CA ARG A 7 -7.40 7.90 5.84
C ARG A 7 -6.05 8.56 6.13
N ASP A 8 -5.46 8.28 7.29
CA ASP A 8 -4.19 8.85 7.71
C ASP A 8 -3.01 7.92 7.40
N ARG A 9 -3.30 6.70 6.90
CA ARG A 9 -2.28 5.75 6.48
C ARG A 9 -1.67 6.21 5.16
N MET A 10 -0.34 6.20 5.13
CA MET A 10 0.42 6.46 3.92
C MET A 10 1.62 5.52 3.83
N VAL A 11 2.05 5.20 2.62
CA VAL A 11 3.25 4.41 2.37
C VAL A 11 4.14 5.13 1.37
N PHE A 12 5.45 4.94 1.49
CA PHE A 12 6.40 5.36 0.47
C PHE A 12 6.76 4.14 -0.38
N LEU A 13 6.42 4.17 -1.66
CA LEU A 13 6.81 3.17 -2.65
C LEU A 13 7.62 3.87 -3.73
N ASN A 14 8.81 3.36 -4.05
CA ASN A 14 9.73 3.97 -5.02
C ASN A 14 9.98 5.47 -4.75
N GLY A 15 10.08 5.86 -3.47
CA GLY A 15 10.30 7.25 -3.04
C GLY A 15 9.08 8.18 -3.16
N ARG A 16 7.92 7.67 -3.58
CA ARG A 16 6.68 8.45 -3.72
C ARG A 16 5.67 8.05 -2.65
N LYS A 17 4.92 9.04 -2.15
CA LYS A 17 3.86 8.83 -1.16
C LYS A 17 2.58 8.36 -1.84
N TYR A 18 1.97 7.32 -1.28
CA TYR A 18 0.68 6.77 -1.70
C TYR A 18 -0.27 6.61 -0.51
N VAL A 19 -1.57 6.63 -0.81
CA VAL A 19 -2.67 6.30 0.11
C VAL A 19 -3.57 5.22 -0.49
N GLU A 20 -4.35 4.54 0.35
CA GLU A 20 -5.32 3.52 -0.10
C GLU A 20 -6.22 4.07 -1.23
N GLY A 21 -6.46 3.26 -2.26
CA GLY A 21 -7.23 3.62 -3.45
C GLY A 21 -6.40 4.22 -4.60
N GLN A 22 -5.14 4.58 -4.38
CA GLN A 22 -4.28 5.11 -5.46
C GLN A 22 -3.61 4.01 -6.28
N LEU A 23 -3.31 4.32 -7.54
CA LEU A 23 -2.52 3.46 -8.43
C LEU A 23 -1.03 3.73 -8.26
N VAL A 24 -0.27 2.68 -7.96
CA VAL A 24 1.19 2.64 -8.01
C VAL A 24 1.61 2.34 -9.44
N ASP A 25 2.51 3.17 -9.97
CA ASP A 25 3.01 3.11 -11.35
C ASP A 25 1.91 3.01 -12.44
N GLY A 26 0.70 3.50 -12.12
CA GLY A 26 -0.46 3.46 -13.01
C GLY A 26 -1.05 2.07 -13.26
N ARG A 27 -0.63 1.04 -12.51
CA ARG A 27 -1.01 -0.37 -12.77
C ARG A 27 -1.52 -1.11 -11.54
N LEU A 28 -0.90 -0.92 -10.39
CA LEU A 28 -1.22 -1.64 -9.17
C LEU A 28 -2.09 -0.78 -8.26
N LEU A 29 -3.29 -1.23 -7.91
CA LEU A 29 -4.13 -0.57 -6.93
C LEU A 29 -3.57 -0.81 -5.53
N LEU A 30 -3.32 0.25 -4.77
CA LEU A 30 -3.03 0.16 -3.34
C LEU A 30 -4.35 -0.08 -2.58
N GLU A 31 -4.71 -1.35 -2.39
CA GLU A 31 -5.97 -1.72 -1.74
C GLU A 31 -5.98 -1.40 -0.24
N ARG A 32 -4.87 -1.69 0.45
CA ARG A 32 -4.80 -1.52 1.91
C ARG A 32 -3.37 -1.28 2.37
N ILE A 33 -3.21 -0.39 3.34
CA ILE A 33 -1.99 -0.21 4.12
C ILE A 33 -2.23 -0.89 5.47
N THR A 34 -1.44 -1.93 5.75
CA THR A 34 -1.48 -2.66 7.01
C THR A 34 -0.35 -2.22 7.91
N GLU A 35 -0.33 -2.72 9.13
CA GLU A 35 0.76 -2.41 10.04
C GLU A 35 2.09 -2.96 9.52
N ASP A 36 2.06 -4.15 8.93
CA ASP A 36 3.22 -4.93 8.50
C ASP A 36 3.56 -4.77 7.00
N GLY A 37 2.82 -3.95 6.25
CA GLY A 37 3.02 -3.86 4.81
C GLY A 37 1.88 -3.22 4.04
N VAL A 38 1.72 -3.67 2.80
CA VAL A 38 0.68 -3.23 1.89
C VAL A 38 0.05 -4.40 1.15
N VAL A 39 -1.21 -4.24 0.79
CA VAL A 39 -1.92 -5.10 -0.14
C VAL A 39 -2.10 -4.33 -1.44
N LEU A 40 -1.56 -4.89 -2.52
CA LEU A 40 -1.68 -4.39 -3.87
C LEU A 40 -2.61 -5.32 -4.67
N SER A 41 -3.34 -4.78 -5.64
CA SER A 41 -4.07 -5.60 -6.60
C SER A 41 -3.94 -5.14 -8.04
N ALA A 42 -3.96 -6.10 -8.95
CA ALA A 42 -4.06 -5.87 -10.39
C ALA A 42 -4.70 -7.09 -11.05
N GLU A 43 -5.60 -6.85 -12.01
CA GLU A 43 -6.25 -7.91 -12.80
C GLU A 43 -6.90 -9.02 -11.95
N GLY A 44 -7.48 -8.64 -10.81
CA GLY A 44 -8.12 -9.57 -9.87
C GLY A 44 -7.15 -10.36 -8.97
N GLN A 45 -5.84 -10.19 -9.13
CA GLN A 45 -4.83 -10.80 -8.27
C GLN A 45 -4.44 -9.85 -7.14
N ARG A 46 -4.24 -10.42 -5.94
CA ARG A 46 -3.76 -9.69 -4.75
C ARG A 46 -2.34 -10.09 -4.40
N ILE A 47 -1.51 -9.09 -4.14
CA ILE A 47 -0.10 -9.23 -3.77
C ILE A 47 0.09 -8.56 -2.42
N ARG A 48 0.57 -9.29 -1.43
CA ARG A 48 0.96 -8.72 -0.12
C ARG A 48 2.45 -8.48 -0.12
N VAL A 49 2.85 -7.24 0.13
CA VAL A 49 4.25 -6.86 0.27
C VAL A 49 4.49 -6.50 1.73
N ALA A 50 5.30 -7.31 2.42
CA ALA A 50 5.70 -7.05 3.80
C ALA A 50 6.83 -6.02 3.84
N VAL A 51 6.86 -5.22 4.91
CA VAL A 51 8.02 -4.37 5.22
C VAL A 51 9.17 -5.29 5.69
N PRO A 52 10.33 -5.31 5.02
CA PRO A 52 11.47 -6.10 5.47
C PRO A 52 11.97 -5.62 6.83
N GLY A 53 12.19 -6.54 7.77
CA GLY A 53 12.84 -6.25 9.05
C GLY A 53 11.96 -5.57 10.10
N ARG A 54 10.64 -5.73 10.04
CA ARG A 54 9.75 -5.50 11.19
C ARG A 54 9.52 -6.80 11.95
#